data_AF-A0A451AFA1-F1
#
_entry.id   AF-A0A451AFA1-F1
#
_cell.length_a   1.000
_cell.length_b   1.000
_cell.length_c   1.000
_cell.angle_alpha   90.00
_cell.angle_beta   90.00
_cell.angle_gamma   90.00
#
_symmetry.space_group_name_H-M   'P 1'
#
loop_
_entity.id
_entity.type
_entity.pdbx_description
1 polymer ?
#
loop_
_entity_poly.entity_id
_entity_poly.type
_entity_poly.pdbx_seq_one_letter_code
_entity_poly.pdbx_strand_id
1 'polypeptide(L)'
;MNLNLPDVTLMATFHDFGEARSGDTGVSSLSVHGVCKLFTLEREGLEANLKGLKISQRVLELFDDDRGYKTPEALIVHIVDNLEGIEKSFHAARDAKEIIDDVLKNIRSNMEIYNNKKDVDEKLGEVARFLVREILTPGIEVIAVAYDMDVNIENILN
;
A
#
# COMPACT_ATOMS: atom_id res chain seq x y z
N MET A 1 -10.83 15.32 12.53
CA MET A 1 -9.38 15.08 12.39
C MET A 1 -8.91 15.92 11.19
N ASN A 2 -7.85 16.71 11.32
CA ASN A 2 -7.29 17.44 10.17
C ASN A 2 -6.08 16.65 9.66
N LEU A 3 -6.13 16.24 8.39
CA LEU A 3 -5.01 15.58 7.72
C LEU A 3 -3.88 16.57 7.44
N ASN A 4 -2.64 16.15 7.62
CA ASN A 4 -1.49 16.93 7.20
C ASN A 4 -1.18 16.67 5.71
N LEU A 5 -1.87 17.39 4.83
CA LEU A 5 -1.71 17.23 3.37
C LEU A 5 -0.26 17.34 2.86
N PRO A 6 0.59 18.26 3.38
CA PRO A 6 2.02 18.24 3.09
C PRO A 6 2.72 16.91 3.37
N ASP A 7 2.43 16.27 4.50
CA ASP A 7 3.03 14.98 4.86
C ASP A 7 2.51 13.87 3.94
N VAL A 8 1.21 13.84 3.62
CA VAL A 8 0.64 12.92 2.62
C VAL A 8 1.36 13.06 1.28
N THR A 9 1.58 14.31 0.84
CA THR A 9 2.24 14.59 -0.44
C THR A 9 3.67 14.12 -0.44
N LEU A 10 4.44 14.41 0.62
CA LEU A 10 5.82 13.95 0.74
C LEU A 10 5.90 12.42 0.78
N MET A 11 5.05 11.79 1.59
CA MET A 11 5.04 10.34 1.74
C MET A 11 4.70 9.66 0.41
N ALA A 12 3.62 10.08 -0.27
CA ALA A 12 3.28 9.57 -1.61
C ALA A 12 4.40 9.80 -2.65
N THR A 13 5.09 10.94 -2.59
CA THR A 13 6.18 11.26 -3.54
C THR A 13 7.38 10.34 -3.34
N PHE A 14 7.71 9.99 -2.10
CA PHE A 14 8.98 9.34 -1.75
C PHE A 14 8.85 7.88 -1.31
N HIS A 15 7.64 7.31 -1.20
CA HIS A 15 7.43 5.95 -0.68
C HIS A 15 8.27 4.89 -1.43
N ASP A 16 8.33 4.95 -2.75
CA ASP A 16 9.13 4.01 -3.57
C ASP A 16 10.56 4.48 -3.88
N PHE A 17 10.99 5.65 -3.40
CA PHE A 17 12.29 6.21 -3.80
C PHE A 17 13.48 5.35 -3.33
N GLY A 18 13.30 4.51 -2.30
CA GLY A 18 14.30 3.55 -1.86
C GLY A 18 14.47 2.35 -2.79
N GLU A 19 13.43 2.03 -3.56
CA GLU A 19 13.35 0.83 -4.40
C GLU A 19 14.31 0.87 -5.59
N ALA A 20 14.77 2.06 -5.99
CA ALA A 20 15.85 2.22 -6.97
C ALA A 20 17.12 1.42 -6.62
N ARG A 21 17.31 1.03 -5.35
CA ARG A 21 18.41 0.17 -4.90
C ARG A 21 18.01 -1.23 -4.48
N SER A 22 16.85 -1.41 -3.87
CA SER A 22 16.40 -2.71 -3.36
C SER A 22 15.60 -3.53 -4.37
N GLY A 23 15.01 -2.88 -5.37
CA GLY A 23 13.83 -3.39 -6.06
C GLY A 23 12.57 -3.31 -5.19
N ASP A 24 11.41 -3.49 -5.81
CA ASP A 24 10.11 -3.60 -5.15
C ASP A 24 9.81 -5.09 -4.90
N THR A 25 9.59 -5.44 -3.64
CA THR A 25 9.05 -6.78 -3.28
C THR A 25 7.69 -6.71 -2.59
N GLY A 26 7.20 -5.51 -2.29
CA GLY A 26 5.92 -5.20 -1.66
C GLY A 26 5.31 -6.31 -0.78
N VAL A 27 4.04 -6.58 -1.06
CA VAL A 27 3.21 -7.62 -0.41
C VAL A 27 3.71 -9.03 -0.72
N SER A 28 4.42 -9.23 -1.83
CA SER A 28 4.94 -10.54 -2.18
C SER A 28 5.98 -11.05 -1.16
N SER A 29 6.83 -10.17 -0.61
CA SER A 29 7.73 -10.56 0.50
C SER A 29 6.96 -10.88 1.78
N LEU A 30 5.92 -10.11 2.11
CA LEU A 30 5.09 -10.36 3.29
C LEU A 30 4.31 -11.68 3.17
N SER A 31 3.73 -11.94 2.01
CA SER A 31 2.93 -13.14 1.74
C SER A 31 3.78 -14.43 1.72
N VAL A 32 5.06 -14.34 1.31
CA VAL A 32 5.98 -15.50 1.23
C VAL A 32 6.82 -15.67 2.50
N HIS A 33 7.16 -14.60 3.20
CA HIS A 33 8.12 -14.64 4.32
C HIS A 33 7.59 -14.13 5.65
N GLY A 34 6.37 -13.58 5.69
CA GLY A 34 5.78 -12.97 6.90
C GLY A 34 6.46 -11.66 7.34
N VAL A 35 7.50 -11.22 6.63
CA VAL A 35 8.25 -9.98 6.88
C VAL A 35 8.70 -9.37 5.54
N CYS A 36 8.77 -8.04 5.47
CA CYS A 36 9.46 -7.37 4.36
C CYS A 36 10.97 -7.48 4.58
N LYS A 37 11.63 -8.41 3.87
CA LYS A 37 13.09 -8.63 4.02
C LYS A 37 13.92 -7.49 3.46
N LEU A 38 13.34 -6.61 2.64
CA LEU A 38 14.05 -5.53 1.97
C LEU A 38 13.92 -4.18 2.67
N PHE A 39 13.10 -4.06 3.72
CA PHE A 39 12.84 -2.77 4.39
C PHE A 39 14.13 -2.02 4.75
N THR A 40 15.11 -2.69 5.36
CA THR A 40 16.39 -2.05 5.71
C THR A 40 17.13 -1.54 4.47
N LEU A 41 17.20 -2.35 3.42
CA LEU A 41 17.91 -2.00 2.19
C LEU A 41 17.23 -0.85 1.45
N GLU A 42 15.90 -0.85 1.44
CA GLU A 42 15.09 0.18 0.83
C GLU A 42 15.22 1.50 1.60
N ARG A 43 15.14 1.46 2.93
CA ARG A 43 15.34 2.63 3.80
C ARG A 43 16.74 3.23 3.62
N GLU A 44 17.78 2.40 3.56
CA GLU A 44 19.15 2.83 3.27
C GLU A 44 19.26 3.43 1.85
N GLY A 45 18.56 2.85 0.88
CA GLY A 45 18.45 3.38 -0.48
C GLY A 45 17.82 4.77 -0.52
N LEU A 46 16.72 4.95 0.21
CA LEU A 46 16.02 6.22 0.35
C LEU A 46 16.94 7.26 1.01
N GLU A 47 17.60 6.90 2.11
CA GLU A 47 18.54 7.79 2.80
C GLU A 47 19.67 8.25 1.85
N ALA A 48 20.21 7.33 1.05
CA ALA A 48 21.24 7.65 0.07
C ALA A 48 20.73 8.60 -1.02
N ASN A 49 19.49 8.42 -1.49
CA ASN A 49 18.86 9.25 -2.52
C ASN A 49 18.48 10.65 -2.02
N LEU A 50 18.22 10.80 -0.72
CA LEU A 50 17.87 12.07 -0.09
C LEU A 50 19.09 12.89 0.37
N LYS A 51 20.31 12.38 0.21
CA LYS A 51 21.52 13.01 0.72
C LYS A 51 21.68 14.44 0.18
N GLY A 52 21.74 15.41 1.10
CA GLY A 52 21.90 16.83 0.79
C GLY A 52 20.60 17.61 0.63
N LEU A 53 19.44 16.96 0.69
CA LEU A 53 18.14 17.62 0.71
C LEU A 53 17.78 18.06 2.14
N LYS A 54 17.18 19.26 2.28
CA LYS A 54 16.74 19.79 3.59
C LYS A 54 15.59 19.00 4.21
N ILE A 55 14.85 18.24 3.40
CA ILE A 55 13.68 17.46 3.81
C ILE A 55 14.02 16.02 4.22
N SER A 56 15.29 15.60 4.09
CA SER A 56 15.68 14.19 4.19
C SER A 56 15.20 13.52 5.47
N GLN A 57 15.43 14.17 6.63
CA GLN A 57 15.03 13.64 7.93
C GLN A 57 13.51 13.43 8.02
N ARG A 58 12.72 14.42 7.56
CA ARG A 58 11.26 14.31 7.60
C ARG A 58 10.76 13.20 6.69
N VAL A 59 11.34 13.07 5.50
CA VAL A 59 10.95 12.00 4.55
C VAL A 59 11.28 10.61 5.12
N LEU A 60 12.43 10.44 5.79
CA LEU A 60 12.78 9.17 6.43
C LEU A 60 11.83 8.80 7.57
N GLU A 61 11.42 9.77 8.39
CA GLU A 61 10.40 9.56 9.43
C GLU A 61 9.05 9.16 8.82
N LEU A 62 8.64 9.86 7.75
CA LEU A 62 7.40 9.54 7.04
C LEU A 62 7.44 8.15 6.40
N PHE A 63 8.58 7.73 5.86
CA PHE A 63 8.78 6.38 5.35
C PHE A 63 8.65 5.31 6.46
N ASP A 64 9.25 5.55 7.62
CA ASP A 64 9.14 4.67 8.78
C ASP A 64 7.70 4.60 9.35
N ASP A 65 6.92 5.66 9.17
CA ASP A 65 5.49 5.72 9.51
C ASP A 65 4.63 4.99 8.47
N ASP A 66 4.93 5.17 7.19
CA ASP A 66 4.27 4.52 6.06
C ASP A 66 4.36 3.00 6.14
N ARG A 67 5.59 2.48 6.21
CA ARG A 67 5.86 1.03 6.32
C ARG A 67 5.32 0.41 7.62
N GLY A 68 5.07 1.22 8.65
CA GLY A 68 4.46 0.80 9.91
C GLY A 68 2.95 1.02 10.01
N TYR A 69 2.33 1.66 9.00
CA TYR A 69 0.94 2.08 9.00
C TYR A 69 0.56 2.87 10.27
N LYS A 70 1.44 3.75 10.72
CA LYS A 70 1.37 4.38 12.06
C LYS A 70 0.48 5.60 12.13
N THR A 71 0.11 6.17 11.00
CA THR A 71 -0.65 7.42 10.93
C THR A 71 -1.81 7.30 9.94
N PRO A 72 -2.85 8.14 10.07
CA PRO A 72 -3.89 8.23 9.04
C PRO A 72 -3.34 8.60 7.66
N GLU A 73 -2.33 9.46 7.60
CA GLU A 73 -1.63 9.84 6.38
C GLU A 73 -0.99 8.63 5.70
N ALA A 74 -0.29 7.77 6.46
CA ALA A 74 0.26 6.51 5.98
C ALA A 74 -0.82 5.56 5.44
N LEU A 75 -1.94 5.44 6.15
CA LEU A 75 -3.06 4.60 5.68
C LEU A 75 -3.63 5.11 4.35
N ILE A 76 -3.68 6.43 4.15
CA ILE A 76 -4.14 7.02 2.88
C ILE A 76 -3.16 6.69 1.75
N VAL A 77 -1.86 6.94 1.95
CA VAL A 77 -0.85 6.68 0.92
C VAL A 77 -0.84 5.22 0.53
N HIS A 78 -0.82 4.30 1.51
CA HIS A 78 -0.84 2.87 1.25
C HIS A 78 -2.12 2.39 0.54
N ILE A 79 -3.29 3.02 0.77
CA ILE A 79 -4.51 2.66 0.05
C ILE A 79 -4.46 3.11 -1.41
N VAL A 80 -3.90 4.29 -1.67
CA VAL A 80 -3.74 4.78 -3.04
C VAL A 80 -2.71 3.95 -3.80
N ASP A 81 -1.57 3.63 -3.20
CA ASP A 81 -0.56 2.73 -3.76
C ASP A 81 -1.16 1.36 -4.09
N ASN A 82 -1.97 0.79 -3.19
CA ASN A 82 -2.65 -0.47 -3.47
C ASN A 82 -3.64 -0.39 -4.64
N LEU A 83 -4.39 0.70 -4.79
CA LEU A 83 -5.26 0.89 -5.94
C LEU A 83 -4.46 0.94 -7.25
N GLU A 84 -3.33 1.63 -7.27
CA GLU A 84 -2.42 1.65 -8.42
C GLU A 84 -1.86 0.25 -8.73
N GLY A 85 -1.40 -0.47 -7.70
CA GLY A 85 -0.90 -1.84 -7.83
C GLY A 85 -1.94 -2.81 -8.39
N ILE A 86 -3.20 -2.68 -7.95
CA ILE A 86 -4.33 -3.48 -8.46
C ILE A 86 -4.62 -3.14 -9.92
N GLU A 87 -4.64 -1.86 -10.28
CA GLU A 87 -4.83 -1.42 -11.66
C GLU A 87 -3.76 -2.01 -12.59
N LYS A 88 -2.48 -1.87 -12.22
CA LYS A 88 -1.35 -2.44 -12.96
C LYS A 88 -1.48 -3.96 -13.10
N SER A 89 -1.92 -4.62 -12.04
CA SER A 89 -2.08 -6.07 -12.01
C SER A 89 -3.21 -6.55 -12.93
N PHE A 90 -4.37 -5.90 -12.92
CA PHE A 90 -5.47 -6.22 -13.84
C PHE A 90 -5.12 -5.88 -15.30
N HIS A 91 -4.39 -4.78 -15.52
CA HIS A 91 -3.86 -4.46 -16.84
C HIS A 91 -2.96 -5.59 -17.38
N ALA A 92 -2.02 -6.07 -16.57
CA ALA A 92 -1.13 -7.16 -16.94
C ALA A 92 -1.87 -8.51 -17.12
N ALA A 93 -2.87 -8.77 -16.28
CA ALA A 93 -3.64 -10.03 -16.30
C ALA A 93 -4.64 -10.14 -17.47
N ARG A 94 -4.93 -9.03 -18.17
CA ARG A 94 -5.89 -9.01 -19.30
C ARG A 94 -5.61 -10.09 -20.35
N ASP A 95 -4.34 -10.39 -20.57
CA ASP A 95 -3.89 -11.41 -21.53
C ASP A 95 -3.37 -12.71 -20.86
N ALA A 96 -3.40 -12.78 -19.54
CA ALA A 96 -2.82 -13.87 -18.74
C ALA A 96 -3.70 -14.18 -17.51
N LYS A 97 -4.83 -14.86 -17.75
CA LYS A 97 -5.83 -15.19 -16.71
C LYS A 97 -5.26 -15.94 -15.50
N GLU A 98 -4.17 -16.68 -15.69
CA GLU A 98 -3.47 -17.43 -14.62
C GLU A 98 -2.91 -16.52 -13.52
N ILE A 99 -2.69 -15.24 -13.80
CA ILE A 99 -2.14 -14.26 -12.85
C ILE A 99 -3.25 -13.70 -11.94
N ILE A 100 -4.53 -13.77 -12.35
CA ILE A 100 -5.65 -13.14 -11.61
C ILE A 100 -5.74 -13.68 -10.18
N ASP A 101 -5.56 -14.98 -9.97
CA ASP A 101 -5.64 -15.59 -8.64
C ASP A 101 -4.56 -15.03 -7.69
N ASP A 102 -3.35 -14.77 -8.21
CA ASP A 102 -2.28 -14.14 -7.43
C ASP A 102 -2.60 -12.68 -7.11
N VAL A 103 -3.22 -11.95 -8.05
CA VAL A 103 -3.70 -10.58 -7.80
C VAL A 103 -4.74 -10.58 -6.68
N LEU A 104 -5.76 -11.44 -6.77
CA LEU A 104 -6.80 -11.54 -5.76
C LEU A 104 -6.25 -11.92 -4.38
N LYS A 105 -5.24 -12.81 -4.35
CA LYS A 105 -4.53 -13.17 -3.12
C LYS A 105 -3.81 -11.97 -2.50
N ASN A 106 -3.11 -11.17 -3.31
CA ASN A 106 -2.42 -9.97 -2.83
C ASN A 106 -3.41 -8.93 -2.30
N ILE A 107 -4.53 -8.71 -3.00
CA ILE A 107 -5.60 -7.83 -2.52
C ILE A 107 -6.08 -8.29 -1.15
N ARG A 108 -6.41 -9.58 -0.98
CA ARG A 108 -6.85 -10.11 0.31
C ARG A 108 -5.80 -9.89 1.41
N SER A 109 -4.53 -10.16 1.14
CA SER A 109 -3.46 -9.93 2.11
C SER A 109 -3.34 -8.44 2.52
N ASN A 110 -3.55 -7.50 1.60
CA ASN A 110 -3.61 -6.08 1.94
C ASN A 110 -4.82 -5.74 2.80
N MET A 111 -5.98 -6.30 2.49
CA MET A 111 -7.21 -6.11 3.27
C MET A 111 -7.05 -6.57 4.72
N GLU A 112 -6.38 -7.71 4.93
CA GLU A 112 -6.07 -8.23 6.28
C GLU A 112 -5.23 -7.26 7.11
N ILE A 113 -4.27 -6.55 6.50
CA ILE A 113 -3.45 -5.53 7.19
C ILE A 113 -4.36 -4.43 7.78
N TYR A 114 -5.34 -3.95 7.02
CA TYR A 114 -6.25 -2.90 7.47
C TYR A 114 -7.26 -3.39 8.51
N ASN A 115 -7.84 -4.58 8.29
CA ASN A 115 -8.85 -5.15 9.18
C ASN A 115 -8.31 -5.42 10.58
N ASN A 116 -7.07 -5.91 10.67
CA ASN A 116 -6.42 -6.21 11.95
C ASN A 116 -5.91 -4.96 12.68
N LYS A 117 -5.95 -3.78 12.04
CA LYS A 117 -5.40 -2.55 12.65
C LYS A 117 -6.17 -2.15 13.90
N LYS A 118 -7.48 -2.42 13.97
CA LYS A 118 -8.31 -2.09 15.14
C LYS A 118 -7.86 -2.81 16.42
N ASP A 119 -7.33 -4.02 16.28
CA ASP A 119 -6.86 -4.82 17.42
C ASP A 119 -5.53 -4.29 17.97
N VAL A 120 -4.80 -3.50 17.17
CA VAL A 120 -3.52 -2.86 17.55
C VAL A 120 -3.72 -1.42 18.01
N ASP A 121 -4.55 -0.66 17.31
CA ASP A 121 -4.91 0.73 17.62
C ASP A 121 -6.36 0.99 17.20
N GLU A 122 -7.23 1.24 18.16
CA GLU A 122 -8.66 1.40 17.92
C GLU A 122 -8.99 2.56 16.99
N LYS A 123 -8.31 3.71 17.14
CA LYS A 123 -8.59 4.91 16.35
C LYS A 123 -8.08 4.75 14.92
N LEU A 124 -6.86 4.26 14.75
CA LEU A 124 -6.33 3.96 13.41
C LEU A 124 -7.15 2.87 12.73
N GLY A 125 -7.63 1.88 13.48
CA GLY A 125 -8.51 0.83 12.95
C GLY A 125 -9.88 1.32 12.50
N GLU A 126 -10.42 2.38 13.10
CA GLU A 126 -11.63 3.04 12.59
C GLU A 126 -11.35 3.79 11.28
N VAL A 127 -10.21 4.50 11.20
CA VAL A 127 -9.79 5.17 9.96
C VAL A 127 -9.53 4.16 8.86
N ALA A 128 -8.80 3.07 9.13
CA ALA A 128 -8.52 2.01 8.17
C ALA A 128 -9.81 1.40 7.62
N ARG A 129 -10.77 1.05 8.50
CA ARG A 129 -12.07 0.51 8.07
C ARG A 129 -12.88 1.51 7.26
N PHE A 130 -12.85 2.80 7.61
CA PHE A 130 -13.48 3.84 6.81
C PHE A 130 -12.87 3.90 5.40
N LEU A 131 -11.54 3.98 5.29
CA LEU A 131 -10.87 4.09 4.00
C LEU A 131 -11.06 2.83 3.15
N VAL A 132 -11.04 1.64 3.78
CA VAL A 132 -11.38 0.38 3.11
C VAL A 132 -12.77 0.45 2.48
N ARG A 133 -13.78 0.79 3.29
CA ARG A 133 -15.19 0.76 2.86
C ARG A 133 -15.52 1.83 1.82
N GLU A 134 -14.99 3.04 2.00
CA GLU A 134 -15.39 4.20 1.21
C GLU A 134 -14.47 4.47 0.02
N ILE A 135 -13.24 3.96 0.02
CA ILE A 135 -12.23 4.26 -1.01
C ILE A 135 -11.74 2.99 -1.69
N LEU A 136 -11.13 2.06 -0.94
CA LEU A 136 -10.46 0.90 -1.51
C LEU A 136 -11.45 -0.05 -2.20
N THR A 137 -12.51 -0.46 -1.50
CA THR A 137 -13.53 -1.36 -2.05
C THR A 137 -14.20 -0.79 -3.32
N PRO A 138 -14.75 0.44 -3.31
CA PRO A 138 -15.31 1.04 -4.53
C PRO A 138 -14.27 1.22 -5.64
N GLY A 139 -13.01 1.54 -5.28
CA GLY A 139 -11.93 1.68 -6.24
C GLY A 139 -11.62 0.37 -6.97
N ILE A 140 -11.54 -0.75 -6.24
CA ILE A 140 -11.35 -2.09 -6.82
C ILE A 140 -12.49 -2.43 -7.77
N GLU A 141 -13.74 -2.15 -7.39
CA GLU A 141 -14.93 -2.35 -8.22
C GLU A 141 -14.83 -1.60 -9.55
N VAL A 142 -14.49 -0.31 -9.51
CA VAL A 142 -14.33 0.52 -10.70
C VAL A 142 -13.20 0.01 -11.60
N ILE A 143 -12.06 -0.37 -11.02
CA ILE A 143 -10.92 -0.92 -11.77
C ILE A 143 -11.31 -2.27 -12.39
N ALA A 144 -11.96 -3.17 -11.65
CA ALA A 144 -12.40 -4.47 -12.15
C ALA A 144 -13.31 -4.31 -13.38
N VAL A 145 -14.29 -3.41 -13.32
CA VAL A 145 -15.19 -3.10 -14.45
C VAL A 145 -14.41 -2.55 -15.65
N ALA A 146 -13.46 -1.65 -15.44
CA ALA A 146 -12.67 -1.05 -16.51
C ALA A 146 -11.84 -2.09 -17.29
N TYR A 147 -11.43 -3.16 -16.63
CA TYR A 147 -10.60 -4.23 -17.20
C TYR A 147 -11.36 -5.52 -17.53
N ASP A 148 -12.70 -5.52 -17.44
CA ASP A 148 -13.57 -6.69 -17.68
C ASP A 148 -13.20 -7.90 -16.80
N MET A 149 -12.91 -7.63 -15.52
CA MET A 149 -12.54 -8.63 -14.53
C MET A 149 -13.76 -9.02 -13.69
N ASP A 150 -14.02 -10.33 -13.59
CA ASP A 150 -15.05 -10.87 -12.69
C ASP A 150 -14.47 -11.03 -11.28
N VAL A 151 -14.65 -9.99 -10.46
CA VAL A 151 -14.13 -9.93 -9.09
C VAL A 151 -15.30 -9.95 -8.11
N ASN A 152 -15.43 -11.03 -7.34
CA ASN A 152 -16.37 -11.08 -6.23
C ASN A 152 -15.74 -10.45 -4.98
N ILE A 153 -15.95 -9.15 -4.78
CA ILE A 153 -15.39 -8.42 -3.64
C ILE A 153 -15.90 -8.96 -2.30
N GLU A 154 -17.14 -9.45 -2.20
CA GLU A 154 -17.65 -10.04 -0.95
C GLU A 154 -16.82 -11.25 -0.52
N ASN A 155 -16.27 -12.02 -1.46
CA ASN A 155 -15.36 -13.13 -1.16
C ASN A 155 -13.92 -12.68 -0.82
N ILE A 156 -13.56 -11.42 -1.07
CA ILE A 156 -12.27 -10.84 -0.69
C ILE A 156 -12.35 -10.24 0.72
N LEU A 157 -13.53 -9.75 1.11
CA LEU A 157 -13.79 -9.07 2.39
C LEU A 157 -14.11 -10.02 3.56
N ASN A 158 -14.52 -11.25 3.28
CA ASN A 158 -14.84 -12.31 4.27
C ASN A 158 -13.67 -13.28 4.48
#